data_AF-A0A1H5ENJ8-F1
#
_entry.id   AF-A0A1H5ENJ8-F1
#
_cell.length_a   1.000
_cell.length_b   1.000
_cell.length_c   1.000
_cell.angle_alpha   90.00
_cell.angle_beta   90.00
_cell.angle_gamma   90.00
#
_symmetry.space_group_name_H-M   'P 1'
#
loop_
_entity.id
_entity.type
_entity.pdbx_description
1 polymer ?
#
loop_
_entity_poly.entity_id
_entity_poly.type
_entity_poly.pdbx_seq_one_letter_code
_entity_poly.pdbx_strand_id
1 'polypeptide(L)'
;MARQRITSTARSLLAALVIAAATLSTSAPSVSASMRPTAVPATSAASTVPFLDVAARAPGVDVSRGRLTSRVTIQTTAPLNLRQRATASSTRLATLPRGAKVTSIYRASNGWYKVTYRGRTGYVSHRYVIRVTSSTSARSSSSARIPTAHNQRYAGLSYATIDGGVDWSRRVGMVIFLDGDYYRRGYSQAVSEHTRGATAAAMAEVAARDNKILVIPRIPRQGYISSLGYTWWGRTATNAVMLRKLDQHLRRTGNITRSRTVYMGYSGGAEFITYELARRSQGSYGYGGAILLAGGGGRSDGRNIRISTPPSSFTRNFDMHWFVGSKDGVGQSSNAQSWSAYTASAQGRSLYKSKGFRTSRTVLRGQDHHSYNLASVLEAGLKKVK
;
A
#
# COMPACT_ATOMS: atom_id res chain seq x y z
N MET A 1 -21.56 -50.05 -57.53
CA MET A 1 -21.51 -51.06 -56.45
C MET A 1 -20.05 -51.25 -56.03
N ALA A 2 -19.78 -51.59 -54.76
CA ALA A 2 -18.46 -51.81 -54.12
C ALA A 2 -17.42 -50.65 -54.21
N ARG A 3 -16.78 -50.11 -53.16
CA ARG A 3 -16.09 -50.66 -51.94
C ARG A 3 -14.79 -51.42 -52.30
N GLN A 4 -13.66 -51.27 -51.59
CA GLN A 4 -13.37 -50.54 -50.34
C GLN A 4 -11.88 -50.14 -50.17
N ARG A 5 -11.58 -49.34 -49.13
CA ARG A 5 -10.25 -48.85 -48.67
C ARG A 5 -9.43 -49.92 -47.89
N ILE A 6 -8.21 -49.52 -47.42
CA ILE A 6 -7.50 -49.82 -46.12
C ILE A 6 -6.03 -50.28 -46.33
N THR A 7 -4.97 -49.91 -45.57
CA THR A 7 -4.47 -48.67 -44.90
C THR A 7 -3.01 -48.86 -44.40
N SER A 8 -2.22 -47.77 -44.25
CA SER A 8 -1.02 -47.65 -43.37
C SER A 8 0.24 -48.45 -43.79
N THR A 9 1.48 -48.22 -43.34
CA THR A 9 2.13 -47.37 -42.29
C THR A 9 3.49 -46.84 -42.81
N ALA A 10 4.12 -45.88 -42.15
CA ALA A 10 5.54 -45.53 -42.36
C ALA A 10 6.30 -45.44 -41.02
N ARG A 11 7.47 -46.10 -40.94
CA ARG A 11 8.37 -46.10 -39.78
C ARG A 11 9.54 -45.14 -39.99
N SER A 12 10.03 -44.56 -38.90
CA SER A 12 11.24 -43.73 -38.80
C SER A 12 12.52 -44.50 -39.13
N LEU A 13 13.60 -43.78 -39.48
CA LEU A 13 14.95 -44.11 -38.98
C LEU A 13 15.94 -42.92 -39.06
N LEU A 14 17.05 -43.09 -38.34
CA LEU A 14 18.05 -42.11 -37.92
C LEU A 14 19.25 -42.06 -38.89
N ALA A 15 19.97 -40.94 -38.94
CA ALA A 15 21.45 -40.91 -38.98
C ALA A 15 21.99 -39.47 -38.77
N ALA A 16 23.17 -39.36 -38.17
CA ALA A 16 23.89 -38.10 -37.94
C ALA A 16 25.25 -38.11 -38.65
N LEU A 17 25.84 -36.93 -38.90
CA LEU A 17 27.27 -36.82 -39.18
C LEU A 17 27.85 -35.51 -38.61
N VAL A 18 29.15 -35.52 -38.31
CA VAL A 18 29.84 -34.60 -37.40
C VAL A 18 31.16 -34.12 -38.04
N ILE A 19 31.39 -32.79 -38.00
CA ILE A 19 32.67 -32.05 -38.03
C ILE A 19 33.72 -32.38 -39.12
N ALA A 20 34.09 -31.35 -39.90
CA ALA A 20 35.48 -30.97 -40.18
C ALA A 20 35.55 -29.48 -40.54
N ALA A 21 36.68 -28.81 -40.27
CA ALA A 21 36.83 -27.35 -40.38
C ALA A 21 37.74 -26.91 -41.53
N ALA A 22 37.54 -25.69 -42.02
CA ALA A 22 38.54 -24.95 -42.79
C ALA A 22 38.47 -23.45 -42.43
N THR A 23 39.59 -22.89 -41.99
CA THR A 23 39.76 -21.47 -41.68
C THR A 23 40.22 -20.69 -42.91
N LEU A 24 39.66 -19.50 -43.16
CA LEU A 24 40.33 -18.49 -43.98
C LEU A 24 40.14 -17.10 -43.36
N SER A 25 41.23 -16.33 -43.37
CA SER A 25 41.38 -15.03 -42.71
C SER A 25 40.88 -13.89 -43.58
N THR A 26 40.16 -12.93 -42.99
CA THR A 26 40.17 -11.53 -43.42
C THR A 26 40.14 -10.59 -42.21
N SER A 27 40.97 -9.55 -42.26
CA SER A 27 41.19 -8.58 -41.19
C SER A 27 40.48 -7.25 -41.45
N ALA A 28 39.79 -6.70 -40.44
CA ALA A 28 39.30 -5.32 -40.41
C ALA A 28 39.28 -4.81 -38.95
N PRO A 29 39.39 -3.48 -38.71
CA PRO A 29 40.17 -2.99 -37.57
C PRO A 29 39.40 -2.76 -36.26
N SER A 30 40.13 -2.87 -35.15
CA SER A 30 39.73 -2.41 -33.82
C SER A 30 39.94 -0.90 -33.67
N VAL A 31 38.85 -0.15 -33.45
CA VAL A 31 38.93 1.27 -33.06
C VAL A 31 38.69 1.39 -31.57
N SER A 32 39.77 1.58 -30.80
CA SER A 32 39.69 1.84 -29.37
C SER A 32 39.35 3.32 -29.13
N ALA A 33 38.11 3.59 -28.72
CA ALA A 33 37.66 4.94 -28.38
C ALA A 33 37.46 5.07 -26.86
N SER A 34 38.47 5.58 -26.17
CA SER A 34 38.41 5.92 -24.75
C SER A 34 37.49 7.13 -24.53
N MET A 35 36.19 6.89 -24.32
CA MET A 35 35.24 7.94 -23.94
C MET A 35 35.22 8.16 -22.43
N ARG A 36 36.13 9.01 -21.99
CA ARG A 36 36.11 9.70 -20.70
C ARG A 36 34.74 10.40 -20.54
N PRO A 37 33.97 10.16 -19.46
CA PRO A 37 32.68 10.81 -19.29
C PRO A 37 32.88 12.31 -19.04
N THR A 38 32.46 13.13 -20.00
CA THR A 38 32.39 14.58 -19.83
C THR A 38 31.30 14.92 -18.81
N ALA A 39 31.70 15.55 -17.71
CA ALA A 39 30.77 16.02 -16.71
C ALA A 39 29.87 17.12 -17.32
N VAL A 40 28.57 16.84 -17.42
CA VAL A 40 27.57 17.89 -17.72
C VAL A 40 27.43 18.75 -16.47
N PRO A 41 27.56 20.09 -16.56
CA PRO A 41 27.50 20.95 -15.38
C PRO A 41 26.10 20.91 -14.77
N ALA A 42 26.04 20.58 -13.48
CA ALA A 42 24.82 20.63 -12.70
C ALA A 42 24.47 22.10 -12.38
N THR A 43 23.69 22.75 -13.25
CA THR A 43 23.09 24.05 -12.95
C THR A 43 22.04 23.91 -11.85
N SER A 44 22.45 24.20 -10.61
CA SER A 44 21.60 24.16 -9.42
C SER A 44 20.60 25.31 -9.39
N ALA A 45 19.37 25.06 -9.83
CA ALA A 45 18.21 25.85 -9.41
C ALA A 45 17.53 25.16 -8.23
N ALA A 46 18.09 25.34 -7.03
CA ALA A 46 17.54 24.81 -5.79
C ALA A 46 16.23 25.55 -5.44
N SER A 47 15.11 25.06 -5.96
CA SER A 47 13.78 25.55 -5.56
C SER A 47 13.46 24.99 -4.17
N THR A 48 13.70 25.80 -3.14
CA THR A 48 13.57 25.45 -1.72
C THR A 48 12.13 25.12 -1.35
N VAL A 49 11.75 23.84 -1.50
CA VAL A 49 10.51 23.33 -0.94
C VAL A 49 10.68 23.15 0.57
N PRO A 50 9.79 23.71 1.42
CA PRO A 50 9.92 23.59 2.87
C PRO A 50 9.76 22.13 3.30
N PHE A 51 10.77 21.61 3.99
CA PHE A 51 10.70 20.29 4.63
C PHE A 51 9.88 20.40 5.93
N LEU A 52 8.97 19.43 6.13
CA LEU A 52 8.20 19.36 7.37
C LEU A 52 8.97 18.52 8.41
N ASP A 53 9.68 19.21 9.32
CA ASP A 53 10.37 18.60 10.45
C ASP A 53 9.37 18.22 11.54
N VAL A 54 8.88 16.97 11.51
CA VAL A 54 8.06 16.42 12.60
C VAL A 54 8.97 15.84 13.69
N ALA A 55 9.66 16.72 14.43
CA ALA A 55 10.47 16.36 15.60
C ALA A 55 10.54 17.48 16.66
N ALA A 56 9.67 17.37 17.66
CA ALA A 56 9.78 17.91 19.03
C ALA A 56 9.96 19.43 19.26
N ARG A 57 8.89 20.09 19.73
CA ARG A 57 8.69 20.56 21.14
C ARG A 57 7.75 21.77 21.16
N ALA A 58 6.63 21.67 21.88
CA ALA A 58 5.75 22.81 22.12
C ALA A 58 6.21 23.61 23.36
N PRO A 59 6.15 24.96 23.35
CA PRO A 59 6.28 25.79 24.55
C PRO A 59 5.05 25.65 25.46
N GLY A 60 5.18 26.15 26.69
CA GLY A 60 4.35 25.72 27.82
C GLY A 60 2.85 26.05 27.74
N VAL A 61 2.06 25.12 28.29
CA VAL A 61 0.71 25.36 28.82
C VAL A 61 0.62 24.66 30.18
N ASP A 62 -0.09 25.29 31.11
CA ASP A 62 -0.15 25.03 32.55
C ASP A 62 -0.57 23.60 32.98
N VAL A 63 -0.13 23.20 34.18
CA VAL A 63 -0.30 21.87 34.77
C VAL A 63 -1.50 21.85 35.73
N SER A 64 -2.73 21.95 35.21
CA SER A 64 -3.93 21.85 36.04
C SER A 64 -5.10 21.08 35.38
N ARG A 65 -5.26 19.81 35.81
CA ARG A 65 -6.50 18.97 35.78
C ARG A 65 -7.35 18.93 34.48
N GLY A 66 -6.86 18.26 33.43
CA GLY A 66 -7.66 17.86 32.25
C GLY A 66 -7.64 16.35 31.97
N ARG A 67 -8.58 15.57 32.54
CA ARG A 67 -8.57 14.09 32.51
C ARG A 67 -9.26 13.49 31.27
N LEU A 68 -8.50 13.22 30.20
CA LEU A 68 -8.93 12.32 29.11
C LEU A 68 -8.33 10.91 29.28
N THR A 69 -8.89 10.09 30.18
CA THR A 69 -8.42 8.71 30.41
C THR A 69 -9.32 7.65 29.78
N SER A 70 -9.17 7.44 28.47
CA SER A 70 -9.71 6.24 27.79
C SER A 70 -8.93 5.00 28.22
N ARG A 71 -9.31 4.43 29.37
CA ARG A 71 -8.76 3.17 29.92
C ARG A 71 -8.98 2.04 28.91
N VAL A 72 -7.91 1.52 28.32
CA VAL A 72 -7.97 0.37 27.41
C VAL A 72 -7.44 -0.89 28.10
N THR A 73 -8.29 -1.91 28.18
CA THR A 73 -7.89 -3.25 28.60
C THR A 73 -7.05 -3.89 27.51
N ILE A 74 -5.83 -4.28 27.86
CA ILE A 74 -4.91 -5.00 26.98
C ILE A 74 -4.57 -6.37 27.58
N GLN A 75 -4.45 -7.38 26.72
CA GLN A 75 -4.16 -8.76 27.07
C GLN A 75 -2.82 -9.18 26.47
N THR A 76 -1.95 -9.80 27.25
CA THR A 76 -0.65 -10.30 26.78
C THR A 76 -0.80 -11.51 25.86
N THR A 77 -0.06 -11.54 24.76
CA THR A 77 -0.05 -12.65 23.78
C THR A 77 1.04 -13.69 24.06
N ALA A 78 2.05 -13.32 24.87
CA ALA A 78 3.16 -14.14 25.34
C ALA A 78 3.57 -13.67 26.76
N PRO A 79 4.43 -14.39 27.50
CA PRO A 79 5.03 -13.88 28.73
C PRO A 79 5.78 -12.55 28.46
N LEU A 80 5.50 -11.52 29.26
CA LEU A 80 5.88 -10.14 28.93
C LEU A 80 6.47 -9.40 30.14
N ASN A 81 7.73 -8.97 30.00
CA ASN A 81 8.43 -8.22 31.03
C ASN A 81 7.80 -6.82 31.23
N LEU A 82 7.37 -6.53 32.46
CA LEU A 82 7.09 -5.18 32.94
C LEU A 82 8.42 -4.49 33.23
N ARG A 83 8.69 -3.36 32.59
CA ARG A 83 9.97 -2.64 32.70
C ARG A 83 9.82 -1.27 33.33
N GLN A 84 10.89 -0.80 33.97
CA GLN A 84 10.90 0.49 34.68
C GLN A 84 10.82 1.69 33.72
N ARG A 85 11.38 1.57 32.51
CA ARG A 85 11.31 2.59 31.45
C ARG A 85 10.78 1.97 30.15
N ALA A 86 10.36 2.81 29.21
CA ALA A 86 9.85 2.40 27.89
C ALA A 86 10.96 1.94 26.92
N THR A 87 11.82 1.02 27.36
CA THR A 87 12.92 0.45 26.57
C THR A 87 13.26 -0.98 27.02
N ALA A 88 13.67 -1.82 26.07
CA ALA A 88 14.00 -3.23 26.27
C ALA A 88 15.28 -3.47 27.09
N SER A 89 16.15 -2.46 27.25
CA SER A 89 17.35 -2.53 28.10
C SER A 89 17.09 -2.17 29.57
N SER A 90 15.94 -1.60 29.92
CA SER A 90 15.67 -1.16 31.30
C SER A 90 15.23 -2.28 32.23
N THR A 91 15.49 -2.08 33.53
CA THR A 91 15.22 -2.98 34.66
C THR A 91 13.84 -3.63 34.57
N ARG A 92 13.81 -4.96 34.73
CA ARG A 92 12.58 -5.77 34.79
C ARG A 92 12.00 -5.69 36.21
N LEU A 93 10.79 -5.14 36.33
CA LEU A 93 10.05 -5.01 37.60
C LEU A 93 9.18 -6.24 37.91
N ALA A 94 8.70 -6.93 36.87
CA ALA A 94 7.91 -8.15 36.94
C ALA A 94 7.84 -8.82 35.55
N THR A 95 7.24 -10.01 35.48
CA THR A 95 6.82 -10.64 34.22
C THR A 95 5.32 -10.93 34.30
N LEU A 96 4.56 -10.47 33.31
CA LEU A 96 3.15 -10.80 33.14
C LEU A 96 3.06 -12.15 32.39
N PRO A 97 2.29 -13.14 32.87
CA PRO A 97 2.08 -14.38 32.13
C PRO A 97 1.28 -14.11 30.84
N ARG A 98 1.31 -15.06 29.90
CA ARG A 98 0.47 -15.03 28.68
C ARG A 98 -1.02 -15.00 29.07
N GLY A 99 -1.81 -14.18 28.40
CA GLY A 99 -3.24 -14.00 28.70
C GLY A 99 -3.56 -13.06 29.86
N ALA A 100 -2.55 -12.53 30.57
CA ALA A 100 -2.76 -11.52 31.60
C ALA A 100 -3.42 -10.27 31.01
N LYS A 101 -4.56 -9.87 31.58
CA LYS A 101 -5.27 -8.63 31.25
C LYS A 101 -4.83 -7.53 32.20
N VAL A 102 -4.43 -6.39 31.64
CA VAL A 102 -4.08 -5.18 32.40
C VAL A 102 -4.68 -3.94 31.73
N THR A 103 -5.07 -2.95 32.52
CA THR A 103 -5.60 -1.69 32.00
C THR A 103 -4.46 -0.72 31.76
N SER A 104 -4.38 -0.17 30.55
CA SER A 104 -3.48 0.94 30.23
C SER A 104 -4.26 2.25 30.14
N ILE A 105 -3.67 3.31 30.69
CA ILE A 105 -4.14 4.69 30.57
C ILE A 105 -3.37 5.50 29.52
N TYR A 106 -2.28 4.95 28.96
CA TYR A 106 -1.37 5.70 28.10
C TYR A 106 -0.49 4.78 27.23
N ARG A 107 -0.46 5.05 25.92
CA ARG A 107 0.51 4.48 24.97
C ARG A 107 1.52 5.56 24.60
N ALA A 108 2.78 5.35 24.94
CA ALA A 108 3.87 6.20 24.50
C ALA A 108 4.04 6.13 22.97
N SER A 109 4.49 7.24 22.36
CA SER A 109 4.73 7.34 20.92
C SER A 109 5.69 6.26 20.40
N ASN A 110 6.66 5.84 21.22
CA ASN A 110 7.62 4.78 20.94
C ASN A 110 7.06 3.33 21.04
N GLY A 111 5.75 3.15 21.19
CA GLY A 111 5.11 1.83 21.14
C GLY A 111 5.09 1.03 22.44
N TRP A 112 5.19 1.71 23.59
CA TRP A 112 5.06 1.08 24.92
C TRP A 112 3.77 1.53 25.62
N TYR A 113 3.12 0.61 26.34
CA TYR A 113 1.97 0.91 27.20
C TYR A 113 2.44 1.06 28.65
N LYS A 114 2.03 2.15 29.31
CA LYS A 114 2.17 2.26 30.77
C LYS A 114 1.02 1.49 31.43
N VAL A 115 1.34 0.58 32.33
CA VAL A 115 0.40 -0.33 33.01
C VAL A 115 0.78 -0.52 34.47
N THR A 116 -0.20 -0.92 35.28
CA THR A 116 0.01 -1.36 36.66
C THR A 116 -0.35 -2.84 36.77
N TYR A 117 0.54 -3.63 37.36
CA TYR A 117 0.36 -5.07 37.55
C TYR A 117 0.89 -5.47 38.93
N ARG A 118 0.03 -6.08 39.76
CA ARG A 118 0.34 -6.47 41.15
C ARG A 118 1.03 -5.35 41.95
N GLY A 119 0.40 -4.16 41.98
CA GLY A 119 0.91 -2.96 42.65
C GLY A 119 2.08 -2.24 41.96
N ARG A 120 2.84 -2.91 41.08
CA ARG A 120 3.98 -2.31 40.37
C ARG A 120 3.53 -1.61 39.10
N THR A 121 3.94 -0.35 38.92
CA THR A 121 3.67 0.43 37.70
C THR A 121 4.91 0.48 36.82
N GLY A 122 4.75 0.21 35.53
CA GLY A 122 5.84 0.17 34.56
C GLY A 122 5.34 0.14 33.11
N TYR A 123 6.22 -0.26 32.21
CA TYR A 123 5.99 -0.25 30.76
C TYR A 123 6.06 -1.65 30.17
N VAL A 124 5.12 -1.96 29.27
CA VAL A 124 5.09 -3.20 28.47
C VAL A 124 5.06 -2.90 26.98
N SER A 125 5.74 -3.71 26.17
CA SER A 125 5.85 -3.47 24.72
C SER A 125 4.55 -3.82 23.99
N HIS A 126 4.11 -2.94 23.08
CA HIS A 126 2.93 -3.16 22.24
C HIS A 126 2.99 -4.47 21.43
N ARG A 127 4.19 -4.92 21.05
CA ARG A 127 4.40 -6.12 20.22
C ARG A 127 3.80 -7.41 20.80
N TYR A 128 3.56 -7.43 22.12
CA TYR A 128 3.12 -8.61 22.85
C TYR A 128 1.76 -8.41 23.56
N VAL A 129 0.95 -7.44 23.11
CA VAL A 129 -0.38 -7.17 23.67
C VAL A 129 -1.43 -6.86 22.61
N ILE A 130 -2.64 -7.37 22.82
CA ILE A 130 -3.85 -7.06 22.03
C ILE A 130 -4.83 -6.26 22.90
N ARG A 131 -5.69 -5.42 22.29
CA ARG A 131 -6.80 -4.78 23.00
C ARG A 131 -7.95 -5.77 23.17
N VAL A 132 -8.57 -5.79 24.35
CA VAL A 132 -9.81 -6.54 24.60
C VAL A 132 -10.96 -5.56 24.56
N THR A 133 -11.74 -5.61 23.48
CA THR A 133 -13.00 -4.86 23.35
C THR A 133 -14.15 -5.75 23.79
N SER A 134 -14.87 -5.35 24.84
CA SER A 134 -16.11 -6.01 25.26
C SER A 134 -17.18 -5.85 24.17
N SER A 135 -17.56 -6.95 23.52
CA SER A 135 -18.62 -6.96 22.52
C SER A 135 -19.98 -7.11 23.19
N THR A 136 -20.65 -6.00 23.50
CA THR A 136 -22.06 -6.03 23.89
C THR A 136 -22.91 -6.27 22.64
N SER A 137 -23.50 -7.46 22.53
CA SER A 137 -24.46 -7.77 21.46
C SER A 137 -25.78 -7.04 21.70
N ALA A 138 -26.21 -6.27 20.70
CA ALA A 138 -27.60 -5.83 20.54
C ALA A 138 -28.00 -6.04 19.06
N ARG A 139 -29.26 -6.42 18.82
CA ARG A 139 -29.73 -7.01 17.56
C ARG A 139 -30.74 -6.11 16.82
N SER A 140 -30.71 -6.23 15.49
CA SER A 140 -31.70 -5.77 14.48
C SER A 140 -32.03 -4.29 14.33
N SER A 141 -31.43 -3.67 13.29
CA SER A 141 -32.20 -3.24 12.12
C SER A 141 -31.33 -3.45 10.86
N SER A 142 -31.90 -4.02 9.78
CA SER A 142 -31.12 -4.47 8.61
C SER A 142 -30.79 -3.35 7.63
N SER A 143 -29.89 -2.44 8.05
CA SER A 143 -29.15 -1.61 7.08
C SER A 143 -28.21 -2.50 6.26
N ALA A 144 -28.11 -2.23 4.95
CA ALA A 144 -27.22 -2.96 4.04
C ALA A 144 -25.74 -2.69 4.40
N ARG A 145 -25.20 -3.55 5.27
CA ARG A 145 -23.86 -3.47 5.85
C ARG A 145 -22.92 -4.48 5.22
N ILE A 146 -21.72 -4.03 4.87
CA ILE A 146 -20.65 -4.94 4.48
C ILE A 146 -20.01 -5.52 5.76
N PRO A 147 -20.02 -6.85 5.96
CA PRO A 147 -19.44 -7.45 7.15
C PRO A 147 -17.92 -7.26 7.15
N THR A 148 -17.33 -7.15 8.35
CA THR A 148 -15.87 -7.27 8.50
C THR A 148 -15.49 -8.73 8.26
N ALA A 149 -14.82 -9.01 7.15
CA ALA A 149 -14.53 -10.38 6.74
C ALA A 149 -13.19 -10.52 6.01
N HIS A 150 -12.51 -11.63 6.28
CA HIS A 150 -11.25 -12.04 5.69
C HIS A 150 -11.49 -12.91 4.45
N ASN A 151 -10.51 -12.99 3.53
CA ASN A 151 -10.44 -14.00 2.46
C ASN A 151 -11.69 -14.09 1.54
N GLN A 152 -12.50 -13.04 1.47
CA GLN A 152 -13.66 -12.97 0.59
C GLN A 152 -13.21 -13.07 -0.88
N ARG A 153 -14.10 -13.56 -1.75
CA ARG A 153 -13.82 -13.73 -3.18
C ARG A 153 -14.91 -13.09 -4.02
N TYR A 154 -14.51 -12.29 -5.02
CA TYR A 154 -15.43 -11.74 -6.02
C TYR A 154 -14.68 -11.47 -7.32
N ALA A 155 -15.29 -11.84 -8.46
CA ALA A 155 -14.75 -11.58 -9.81
C ALA A 155 -13.27 -11.94 -10.02
N GLY A 156 -12.78 -13.02 -9.38
CA GLY A 156 -11.39 -13.48 -9.46
C GLY A 156 -10.41 -12.82 -8.46
N LEU A 157 -10.82 -11.76 -7.77
CA LEU A 157 -10.06 -11.18 -6.67
C LEU A 157 -10.38 -11.87 -5.34
N SER A 158 -9.36 -12.03 -4.51
CA SER A 158 -9.54 -12.18 -3.07
C SER A 158 -9.44 -10.81 -2.40
N TYR A 159 -10.19 -10.58 -1.33
CA TYR A 159 -10.14 -9.33 -0.58
C TYR A 159 -10.51 -9.50 0.90
N ALA A 160 -10.17 -8.50 1.70
CA ALA A 160 -10.65 -8.32 3.05
C ALA A 160 -11.41 -6.99 3.18
N THR A 161 -12.34 -6.92 4.12
CA THR A 161 -13.06 -5.70 4.50
C THR A 161 -12.95 -5.51 6.01
N ILE A 162 -12.70 -4.27 6.44
CA ILE A 162 -12.70 -3.88 7.86
C ILE A 162 -13.62 -2.67 7.99
N ASP A 163 -14.62 -2.80 8.85
CA ASP A 163 -15.59 -1.77 9.14
C ASP A 163 -14.95 -0.57 9.86
N GLY A 164 -14.14 -0.84 10.90
CA GLY A 164 -13.44 0.18 11.68
C GLY A 164 -14.30 0.95 12.67
N GLY A 165 -15.61 0.69 12.72
CA GLY A 165 -16.58 1.43 13.54
C GLY A 165 -17.33 2.51 12.75
N VAL A 166 -17.59 2.29 11.46
CA VAL A 166 -18.42 3.20 10.66
C VAL A 166 -19.88 3.16 11.12
N ASP A 167 -20.54 4.30 10.98
CA ASP A 167 -21.96 4.44 11.19
C ASP A 167 -22.71 4.13 9.89
N TRP A 168 -23.51 3.06 9.92
CA TRP A 168 -24.32 2.59 8.81
C TRP A 168 -25.72 3.24 8.73
N SER A 169 -26.11 4.07 9.71
CA SER A 169 -27.33 4.89 9.62
C SER A 169 -27.21 5.99 8.56
N ARG A 170 -25.97 6.44 8.32
CA ARG A 170 -25.61 7.41 7.29
C ARG A 170 -24.92 6.75 6.09
N ARG A 171 -24.77 7.50 5.01
CA ARG A 171 -24.06 7.05 3.80
C ARG A 171 -22.58 6.76 4.08
N VAL A 172 -22.12 5.56 3.73
CA VAL A 172 -20.75 5.08 3.98
C VAL A 172 -19.85 5.38 2.77
N GLY A 173 -18.55 5.56 3.01
CA GLY A 173 -17.50 5.61 1.99
C GLY A 173 -16.63 4.35 2.00
N MET A 174 -15.61 4.30 1.14
CA MET A 174 -14.60 3.23 1.23
C MET A 174 -13.21 3.72 0.85
N VAL A 175 -12.21 3.24 1.57
CA VAL A 175 -10.80 3.29 1.20
C VAL A 175 -10.45 1.94 0.59
N ILE A 176 -10.10 1.91 -0.70
CA ILE A 176 -9.57 0.72 -1.36
C ILE A 176 -8.04 0.83 -1.32
N PHE A 177 -7.40 0.00 -0.50
CA PHE A 177 -5.95 -0.04 -0.35
C PHE A 177 -5.33 -1.08 -1.29
N LEU A 178 -4.53 -0.63 -2.25
CA LEU A 178 -3.77 -1.44 -3.18
C LEU A 178 -2.32 -1.53 -2.69
N ASP A 179 -1.94 -2.72 -2.21
CA ASP A 179 -0.60 -2.97 -1.68
C ASP A 179 0.50 -2.90 -2.77
N GLY A 180 1.75 -2.93 -2.35
CA GLY A 180 2.93 -2.90 -3.22
C GLY A 180 3.22 -4.25 -3.86
N ASP A 181 4.27 -4.29 -4.67
CA ASP A 181 4.71 -5.51 -5.35
C ASP A 181 5.48 -6.43 -4.37
N TYR A 182 5.34 -7.76 -4.50
CA TYR A 182 5.99 -8.73 -3.60
C TYR A 182 6.31 -10.09 -4.24
N TYR A 183 7.47 -10.66 -3.91
CA TYR A 183 7.95 -11.93 -4.50
C TYR A 183 7.29 -13.20 -3.96
N ARG A 184 7.15 -13.37 -2.62
CA ARG A 184 6.58 -14.62 -2.06
C ARG A 184 5.08 -14.48 -1.81
N ARG A 185 4.32 -15.53 -2.14
CA ARG A 185 2.92 -15.69 -1.73
C ARG A 185 2.88 -15.82 -0.20
N GLY A 186 2.53 -14.73 0.50
CA GLY A 186 2.55 -14.65 1.96
C GLY A 186 3.78 -13.96 2.56
N TYR A 187 4.61 -13.25 1.79
CA TYR A 187 5.52 -12.25 2.38
C TYR A 187 4.76 -10.99 2.78
N SER A 188 5.43 -10.12 3.55
CA SER A 188 4.88 -8.88 4.10
C SER A 188 4.37 -7.91 3.03
N GLN A 189 3.11 -8.08 2.65
CA GLN A 189 2.23 -6.98 2.27
C GLN A 189 2.34 -5.85 3.31
N ALA A 190 2.34 -4.60 2.86
CA ALA A 190 2.36 -3.44 3.73
C ALA A 190 1.17 -3.46 4.72
N VAL A 191 0.07 -4.12 4.33
CA VAL A 191 -0.99 -4.58 5.24
C VAL A 191 -1.11 -6.11 5.21
N SER A 192 -0.57 -6.79 6.23
CA SER A 192 -0.74 -8.26 6.39
C SER A 192 -2.21 -8.67 6.24
N GLU A 193 -2.50 -9.74 5.48
CA GLU A 193 -3.81 -10.18 4.91
C GLU A 193 -4.98 -10.46 5.88
N HIS A 194 -4.98 -9.86 7.07
CA HIS A 194 -5.85 -10.20 8.17
C HIS A 194 -6.53 -8.94 8.72
N THR A 195 -7.86 -8.99 8.81
CA THR A 195 -8.73 -7.98 9.46
C THR A 195 -8.29 -7.66 10.91
N ARG A 196 -7.51 -8.55 11.55
CA ARG A 196 -6.94 -8.41 12.90
C ARG A 196 -5.50 -7.88 12.94
N GLY A 197 -4.87 -7.60 11.79
CA GLY A 197 -3.49 -7.09 11.71
C GLY A 197 -3.40 -5.63 12.17
N ALA A 198 -2.33 -5.28 12.90
CA ALA A 198 -2.22 -3.96 13.54
C ALA A 198 -2.25 -2.79 12.53
N THR A 199 -1.56 -2.91 11.38
CA THR A 199 -1.58 -1.89 10.32
C THR A 199 -2.97 -1.77 9.69
N ALA A 200 -3.62 -2.91 9.42
CA ALA A 200 -4.97 -2.96 8.84
C ALA A 200 -6.00 -2.29 9.77
N ALA A 201 -5.94 -2.60 11.06
CA ALA A 201 -6.80 -2.01 12.08
C ALA A 201 -6.56 -0.50 12.25
N ALA A 202 -5.31 -0.05 12.26
CA ALA A 202 -4.99 1.38 12.36
C ALA A 202 -5.47 2.18 11.14
N MET A 203 -5.33 1.62 9.93
CA MET A 203 -5.87 2.23 8.71
C MET A 203 -7.41 2.23 8.70
N ALA A 204 -8.05 1.17 9.20
CA ALA A 204 -9.50 1.10 9.30
C ALA A 204 -10.06 2.09 10.34
N GLU A 205 -9.38 2.29 11.47
CA GLU A 205 -9.74 3.33 12.45
C GLU A 205 -9.67 4.73 11.82
N VAL A 206 -8.61 5.02 11.06
CA VAL A 206 -8.46 6.29 10.32
C VAL A 206 -9.55 6.45 9.27
N ALA A 207 -9.88 5.40 8.50
CA ALA A 207 -10.94 5.43 7.50
C ALA A 207 -12.33 5.65 8.14
N ALA A 208 -12.61 5.00 9.27
CA ALA A 208 -13.89 5.09 9.96
C ALA A 208 -14.18 6.48 10.55
N ARG A 209 -13.13 7.25 10.92
CA ARG A 209 -13.27 8.66 11.33
C ARG A 209 -13.91 9.56 10.26
N ASP A 210 -13.76 9.21 8.97
CA ASP A 210 -14.45 9.85 7.84
C ASP A 210 -15.53 8.91 7.23
N ASN A 211 -16.15 8.11 8.10
CA ASN A 211 -17.22 7.15 7.78
C ASN A 211 -16.92 6.26 6.56
N LYS A 212 -15.69 5.75 6.43
CA LYS A 212 -15.28 4.85 5.33
C LYS A 212 -14.83 3.50 5.87
N ILE A 213 -15.28 2.42 5.24
CA ILE A 213 -14.68 1.09 5.46
C ILE A 213 -13.31 1.01 4.79
N LEU A 214 -12.44 0.14 5.29
CA LEU A 214 -11.20 -0.25 4.60
C LEU A 214 -11.42 -1.53 3.80
N VAL A 215 -11.03 -1.52 2.53
CA VAL A 215 -11.09 -2.66 1.60
C VAL A 215 -9.67 -2.97 1.13
N ILE A 216 -9.22 -4.20 1.33
CA ILE A 216 -7.86 -4.64 0.99
C ILE A 216 -7.97 -5.81 0.01
N PRO A 217 -8.06 -5.56 -1.31
CA PRO A 217 -7.94 -6.62 -2.30
C PRO A 217 -6.49 -7.10 -2.41
N ARG A 218 -6.31 -8.39 -2.71
CA ARG A 218 -4.99 -8.99 -2.97
C ARG A 218 -4.68 -8.97 -4.45
N ILE A 219 -3.40 -8.87 -4.80
CA ILE A 219 -2.93 -9.00 -6.18
C ILE A 219 -3.37 -10.38 -6.71
N PRO A 220 -4.12 -10.45 -7.84
CA PRO A 220 -4.60 -11.72 -8.38
C PRO A 220 -3.44 -12.55 -8.93
N ARG A 221 -3.62 -13.89 -9.01
CA ARG A 221 -2.55 -14.81 -9.47
C ARG A 221 -1.97 -14.44 -10.85
N GLN A 222 -2.79 -13.87 -11.73
CA GLN A 222 -2.41 -13.42 -13.07
C GLN A 222 -1.50 -12.17 -13.09
N GLY A 223 -1.36 -11.47 -11.97
CA GLY A 223 -0.44 -10.34 -11.79
C GLY A 223 1.00 -10.76 -11.50
N TYR A 224 1.30 -12.07 -11.50
CA TYR A 224 2.66 -12.57 -11.36
C TYR A 224 3.49 -12.32 -12.62
N ILE A 225 4.67 -11.75 -12.46
CA ILE A 225 5.72 -11.61 -13.47
C ILE A 225 6.99 -12.27 -12.92
N SER A 226 7.65 -13.13 -13.70
CA SER A 226 8.81 -13.91 -13.25
C SER A 226 9.98 -13.07 -12.69
N SER A 227 10.21 -11.87 -13.22
CA SER A 227 11.28 -10.97 -12.79
C SER A 227 10.93 -10.09 -11.58
N LEU A 228 9.65 -9.87 -11.28
CA LEU A 228 9.18 -8.83 -10.34
C LEU A 228 8.23 -9.33 -9.25
N GLY A 229 7.82 -10.60 -9.32
CA GLY A 229 6.87 -11.20 -8.38
C GLY A 229 5.42 -10.86 -8.70
N TYR A 230 4.58 -10.82 -7.67
CA TYR A 230 3.19 -10.36 -7.80
C TYR A 230 3.14 -8.85 -7.86
N THR A 231 2.54 -8.32 -8.91
CA THR A 231 2.32 -6.89 -9.10
C THR A 231 0.92 -6.57 -9.63
N TRP A 232 0.35 -5.45 -9.20
CA TRP A 232 -0.91 -4.93 -9.75
C TRP A 232 -0.83 -4.58 -11.23
N TRP A 233 0.34 -4.13 -11.71
CA TRP A 233 0.49 -3.70 -13.10
C TRP A 233 0.85 -4.85 -14.06
N GLY A 234 1.16 -6.04 -13.54
CA GLY A 234 1.20 -7.29 -14.32
C GLY A 234 -0.18 -7.65 -14.87
N ARG A 235 -0.31 -7.74 -16.20
CA ARG A 235 -1.62 -7.82 -16.90
C ARG A 235 -2.59 -6.70 -16.47
N THR A 236 -2.08 -5.46 -16.46
CA THR A 236 -2.73 -4.23 -15.97
C THR A 236 -4.23 -4.14 -16.29
N ALA A 237 -4.60 -4.31 -17.56
CA ALA A 237 -5.98 -4.18 -18.01
C ALA A 237 -6.91 -5.23 -17.39
N THR A 238 -6.46 -6.49 -17.24
CA THR A 238 -7.24 -7.57 -16.63
C THR A 238 -7.46 -7.31 -15.13
N ASN A 239 -6.41 -6.86 -14.42
CA ASN A 239 -6.52 -6.52 -13.00
C ASN A 239 -7.48 -5.34 -12.77
N ALA A 240 -7.49 -4.35 -13.67
CA ALA A 240 -8.42 -3.22 -13.59
C ALA A 240 -9.89 -3.61 -13.85
N VAL A 241 -10.15 -4.58 -14.75
CA VAL A 241 -11.50 -5.15 -14.92
C VAL A 241 -11.96 -5.81 -13.63
N MET A 242 -11.11 -6.60 -12.97
CA MET A 242 -11.47 -7.24 -11.70
C MET A 242 -11.69 -6.22 -10.58
N LEU A 243 -10.83 -5.19 -10.47
CA LEU A 243 -11.00 -4.15 -9.47
C LEU A 243 -12.27 -3.32 -9.70
N ARG A 244 -12.62 -2.98 -10.95
CA ARG A 244 -13.92 -2.34 -11.29
C ARG A 244 -15.09 -3.20 -10.83
N LYS A 245 -15.04 -4.51 -11.07
CA LYS A 245 -16.12 -5.43 -10.66
C LYS A 245 -16.27 -5.50 -9.14
N LEU A 246 -15.17 -5.59 -8.39
CA LEU A 246 -15.20 -5.56 -6.92
C LEU A 246 -15.76 -4.22 -6.39
N ASP A 247 -15.25 -3.11 -6.92
CA ASP A 247 -15.69 -1.76 -6.59
C ASP A 247 -17.20 -1.56 -6.83
N GLN A 248 -17.71 -1.99 -7.99
CA GLN A 248 -19.14 -1.96 -8.32
C GLN A 248 -19.99 -2.88 -7.42
N HIS A 249 -19.47 -4.05 -7.06
CA HIS A 249 -20.15 -5.00 -6.18
C HIS A 249 -20.34 -4.41 -4.78
N LEU A 250 -19.27 -3.89 -4.16
CA LEU A 250 -19.34 -3.31 -2.81
C LEU A 250 -20.27 -2.09 -2.75
N ARG A 251 -20.36 -1.29 -3.83
CA ARG A 251 -21.34 -0.20 -3.96
C ARG A 251 -22.79 -0.65 -4.08
N ARG A 252 -23.04 -1.87 -4.57
CA ARG A 252 -24.39 -2.45 -4.67
C ARG A 252 -24.82 -3.20 -3.41
N THR A 253 -23.88 -3.75 -2.65
CA THR A 253 -24.17 -4.58 -1.45
C THR A 253 -24.09 -3.82 -0.14
N GLY A 254 -23.29 -2.75 -0.06
CA GLY A 254 -23.30 -1.80 1.06
C GLY A 254 -23.91 -0.46 0.66
N ASN A 255 -24.38 0.31 1.63
CA ASN A 255 -24.79 1.72 1.46
C ASN A 255 -23.59 2.66 1.17
N ILE A 256 -22.80 2.35 0.13
CA ILE A 256 -21.51 2.99 -0.18
C ILE A 256 -21.68 4.00 -1.32
N THR A 257 -21.13 5.20 -1.11
CA THR A 257 -21.36 6.36 -1.98
C THR A 257 -20.20 6.63 -2.91
N ARG A 258 -20.50 7.00 -4.16
CA ARG A 258 -19.49 7.12 -5.20
C ARG A 258 -18.50 8.25 -5.01
N SER A 259 -18.96 9.43 -4.56
CA SER A 259 -18.10 10.55 -4.15
C SER A 259 -17.26 10.30 -2.90
N ARG A 260 -17.50 9.21 -2.15
CA ARG A 260 -16.78 8.88 -0.91
C ARG A 260 -15.83 7.69 -1.07
N THR A 261 -15.37 7.42 -2.29
CA THR A 261 -14.39 6.36 -2.59
C THR A 261 -12.98 6.94 -2.74
N VAL A 262 -12.02 6.39 -2.01
CA VAL A 262 -10.62 6.80 -2.09
C VAL A 262 -9.75 5.59 -2.41
N TYR A 263 -8.92 5.68 -3.45
CA TYR A 263 -7.94 4.65 -3.78
C TYR A 263 -6.60 5.01 -3.13
N MET A 264 -6.13 4.23 -2.18
CA MET A 264 -4.78 4.38 -1.63
C MET A 264 -3.87 3.32 -2.24
N GLY A 265 -2.82 3.73 -2.93
CA GLY A 265 -1.81 2.82 -3.47
C GLY A 265 -0.50 2.99 -2.71
N TYR A 266 0.19 1.87 -2.48
CA TYR A 266 1.58 1.85 -2.01
C TYR A 266 2.47 1.21 -3.08
N SER A 267 3.61 1.82 -3.42
CA SER A 267 4.59 1.29 -4.39
C SER A 267 3.92 0.87 -5.71
N GLY A 268 4.05 -0.38 -6.16
CA GLY A 268 3.38 -0.89 -7.38
C GLY A 268 1.85 -0.74 -7.42
N GLY A 269 1.17 -0.63 -6.26
CA GLY A 269 -0.23 -0.24 -6.16
C GLY A 269 -0.48 1.23 -6.51
N ALA A 270 0.43 2.14 -6.12
CA ALA A 270 0.39 3.55 -6.53
C ALA A 270 0.66 3.68 -8.04
N GLU A 271 1.63 2.92 -8.56
CA GLU A 271 1.88 2.83 -10.00
C GLU A 271 0.61 2.41 -10.75
N PHE A 272 -0.01 1.29 -10.37
CA PHE A 272 -1.23 0.80 -11.00
C PHE A 272 -2.39 1.82 -11.04
N ILE A 273 -2.60 2.60 -9.97
CA ILE A 273 -3.59 3.69 -9.97
C ILE A 273 -3.29 4.71 -11.07
N THR A 274 -2.02 5.12 -11.19
CA THR A 274 -1.56 6.07 -12.22
C THR A 274 -1.42 5.47 -13.63
N TYR A 275 -1.30 4.15 -13.77
CA TYR A 275 -1.07 3.52 -15.08
C TYR A 275 -2.39 3.24 -15.82
N GLU A 276 -3.47 3.02 -15.07
CA GLU A 276 -4.69 2.40 -15.59
C GLU A 276 -5.97 3.04 -15.04
N LEU A 277 -6.10 3.24 -13.72
CA LEU A 277 -7.35 3.77 -13.15
C LEU A 277 -7.57 5.23 -13.56
N ALA A 278 -6.56 6.08 -13.35
CA ALA A 278 -6.58 7.49 -13.74
C ALA A 278 -6.43 7.72 -15.26
N ARG A 279 -6.06 6.68 -16.03
CA ARG A 279 -5.90 6.73 -17.49
C ARG A 279 -7.19 6.36 -18.24
N ARG A 280 -7.78 5.20 -17.93
CA ARG A 280 -8.82 4.54 -18.77
C ARG A 280 -10.22 4.52 -18.17
N SER A 281 -10.36 4.75 -16.87
CA SER A 281 -11.61 4.51 -16.15
C SER A 281 -12.35 5.81 -15.79
N GLN A 282 -12.25 6.80 -16.66
CA GLN A 282 -12.77 8.17 -16.50
C GLN A 282 -14.29 8.20 -16.19
N GLY A 283 -15.06 7.30 -16.80
CA GLY A 283 -16.49 7.09 -16.49
C GLY A 283 -16.78 6.04 -15.40
N SER A 284 -15.80 5.24 -14.96
CA SER A 284 -16.05 4.06 -14.09
C SER A 284 -15.67 4.25 -12.62
N TYR A 285 -14.64 5.03 -12.30
CA TYR A 285 -14.24 5.35 -10.91
C TYR A 285 -14.49 6.82 -10.54
N GLY A 286 -15.24 7.54 -11.37
CA GLY A 286 -15.12 8.99 -11.59
C GLY A 286 -15.51 9.99 -10.50
N TYR A 287 -15.48 9.63 -9.21
CA TYR A 287 -15.64 10.59 -8.10
C TYR A 287 -14.80 10.17 -6.87
N GLY A 288 -14.22 11.14 -6.16
CA GLY A 288 -13.40 10.94 -4.96
C GLY A 288 -11.93 11.28 -5.21
N GLY A 289 -11.01 10.35 -4.97
CA GLY A 289 -9.59 10.62 -5.29
C GLY A 289 -8.61 9.48 -4.97
N ALA A 290 -7.32 9.80 -5.13
CA ALA A 290 -6.21 8.89 -4.94
C ALA A 290 -5.14 9.41 -3.96
N ILE A 291 -4.66 8.52 -3.10
CA ILE A 291 -3.53 8.71 -2.20
C ILE A 291 -2.41 7.79 -2.71
N LEU A 292 -1.29 8.37 -3.15
CA LEU A 292 -0.23 7.69 -3.87
C LEU A 292 1.04 7.70 -3.03
N LEU A 293 1.31 6.59 -2.33
CA LEU A 293 2.44 6.45 -1.43
C LEU A 293 3.59 5.69 -2.09
N ALA A 294 4.81 6.17 -1.89
CA ALA A 294 6.04 5.46 -2.25
C ALA A 294 6.12 5.08 -3.73
N GLY A 295 5.66 5.98 -4.63
CA GLY A 295 5.64 5.75 -6.07
C GLY A 295 4.53 6.54 -6.76
N GLY A 296 4.15 6.08 -7.94
CA GLY A 296 3.08 6.61 -8.79
C GLY A 296 3.60 7.53 -9.89
N GLY A 297 3.77 7.00 -11.10
CA GLY A 297 3.98 7.70 -12.35
C GLY A 297 5.43 7.70 -12.85
N GLY A 298 5.57 7.80 -14.19
CA GLY A 298 6.86 7.71 -14.88
C GLY A 298 7.35 6.26 -15.00
N ARG A 299 7.54 5.75 -16.22
CA ARG A 299 8.16 4.43 -16.37
C ARG A 299 9.65 4.54 -16.01
N SER A 300 10.19 3.46 -15.42
CA SER A 300 11.60 3.38 -14.99
C SER A 300 12.63 3.56 -16.11
N ASP A 301 12.21 3.52 -17.38
CA ASP A 301 13.03 3.78 -18.57
C ASP A 301 13.03 5.27 -18.99
N GLY A 302 12.54 6.16 -18.13
CA GLY A 302 12.42 7.61 -18.40
C GLY A 302 11.27 7.97 -19.34
N ARG A 303 10.51 7.00 -19.86
CA ARG A 303 9.40 7.28 -20.78
C ARG A 303 8.14 7.64 -20.02
N ASN A 304 7.63 8.85 -20.27
CA ASN A 304 6.34 9.27 -19.76
C ASN A 304 5.22 8.34 -20.24
N ILE A 305 4.30 8.01 -19.34
CA ILE A 305 3.14 7.20 -19.68
C ILE A 305 2.20 8.03 -20.53
N ARG A 306 1.91 7.53 -21.74
CA ARG A 306 0.95 8.16 -22.65
C ARG A 306 -0.46 8.04 -22.07
N ILE A 307 -0.87 9.08 -21.35
CA ILE A 307 -2.23 9.31 -20.88
C ILE A 307 -2.91 10.32 -21.81
N SER A 308 -4.12 9.98 -22.27
CA SER A 308 -4.99 10.92 -22.97
C SER A 308 -5.39 12.06 -22.04
N THR A 309 -5.77 13.21 -22.60
CA THR A 309 -6.33 14.31 -21.82
C THR A 309 -7.74 13.92 -21.37
N PRO A 310 -8.01 13.76 -20.06
CA PRO A 310 -9.33 13.34 -19.60
C PRO A 310 -10.34 14.50 -19.64
N PRO A 311 -11.66 14.22 -19.68
CA PRO A 311 -12.69 15.23 -19.52
C PRO A 311 -12.49 16.02 -18.22
N SER A 312 -12.64 17.35 -18.29
CA SER A 312 -12.42 18.23 -17.13
C SER A 312 -13.41 17.96 -15.98
N SER A 313 -14.58 17.38 -16.29
CA SER A 313 -15.54 16.87 -15.32
C SER A 313 -15.03 15.70 -14.47
N PHE A 314 -14.11 14.89 -14.99
CA PHE A 314 -13.43 13.84 -14.21
C PHE A 314 -12.29 14.45 -13.38
N THR A 315 -11.44 15.28 -13.98
CA THR A 315 -10.22 15.80 -13.33
C THR A 315 -10.50 16.77 -12.17
N ARG A 316 -11.66 17.44 -12.17
CA ARG A 316 -12.14 18.26 -11.04
C ARG A 316 -12.73 17.46 -9.87
N ASN A 317 -13.17 16.22 -10.12
CA ASN A 317 -13.86 15.35 -9.16
C ASN A 317 -13.02 14.12 -8.75
N PHE A 318 -11.74 14.10 -9.11
CA PHE A 318 -10.80 13.04 -8.77
C PHE A 318 -9.45 13.63 -8.35
N ASP A 319 -9.32 13.99 -7.08
CA ASP A 319 -8.09 14.58 -6.54
C ASP A 319 -6.96 13.53 -6.46
N MET A 320 -5.70 13.90 -6.70
CA MET A 320 -4.55 12.95 -6.69
C MET A 320 -3.36 13.48 -5.88
N HIS A 321 -3.05 12.83 -4.75
CA HIS A 321 -2.06 13.32 -3.79
C HIS A 321 -0.94 12.31 -3.52
N TRP A 322 0.29 12.73 -3.80
CA TRP A 322 1.50 11.93 -3.62
C TRP A 322 2.12 12.12 -2.23
N PHE A 323 2.68 11.03 -1.70
CA PHE A 323 3.45 10.95 -0.47
C PHE A 323 4.69 10.08 -0.72
N VAL A 324 5.87 10.54 -0.32
CA VAL A 324 7.10 9.77 -0.51
C VAL A 324 8.14 10.13 0.54
N GLY A 325 8.97 9.16 0.92
CA GLY A 325 10.04 9.32 1.87
C GLY A 325 11.22 10.09 1.30
N SER A 326 11.86 10.94 2.09
CA SER A 326 13.05 11.67 1.66
C SER A 326 14.26 10.78 1.40
N LYS A 327 14.24 9.53 1.87
CA LYS A 327 15.28 8.52 1.61
C LYS A 327 14.86 7.48 0.56
N ASP A 328 13.61 7.48 0.10
CA ASP A 328 13.04 6.49 -0.83
C ASP A 328 13.49 6.71 -2.30
N GLY A 329 14.82 6.73 -2.49
CA GLY A 329 15.50 6.91 -3.76
C GLY A 329 15.85 5.60 -4.45
N VAL A 330 16.86 5.64 -5.33
CA VAL A 330 17.41 4.44 -5.99
C VAL A 330 17.93 3.45 -4.94
N GLY A 331 17.77 2.15 -5.22
CA GLY A 331 18.25 1.06 -4.37
C GLY A 331 17.37 0.71 -3.17
N GLN A 332 16.32 1.50 -2.88
CA GLN A 332 15.47 1.28 -1.70
C GLN A 332 14.36 0.25 -1.91
N SER A 333 13.90 0.05 -3.15
CA SER A 333 12.91 -0.98 -3.44
C SER A 333 13.57 -2.36 -3.53
N SER A 334 13.12 -3.28 -2.69
CA SER A 334 13.60 -4.67 -2.64
C SER A 334 13.38 -5.48 -3.92
N ASN A 335 12.50 -5.04 -4.83
CA ASN A 335 12.22 -5.70 -6.11
C ASN A 335 12.57 -4.84 -7.35
N ALA A 336 13.07 -3.63 -7.16
CA ALA A 336 13.40 -2.71 -8.25
C ALA A 336 14.58 -1.80 -7.87
N GLN A 337 15.78 -2.37 -7.76
CA GLN A 337 16.96 -1.67 -7.25
C GLN A 337 17.37 -0.43 -8.08
N SER A 338 17.11 -0.40 -9.39
CA SER A 338 17.39 0.77 -10.24
C SER A 338 16.29 1.85 -10.20
N TRP A 339 15.16 1.60 -9.54
CA TRP A 339 14.01 2.50 -9.51
C TRP A 339 13.99 3.35 -8.23
N SER A 340 13.39 4.54 -8.34
CA SER A 340 13.31 5.55 -7.27
C SER A 340 11.88 6.05 -7.12
N ALA A 341 11.23 5.71 -6.01
CA ALA A 341 9.91 6.23 -5.66
C ALA A 341 9.91 7.76 -5.54
N TYR A 342 10.99 8.34 -5.02
CA TYR A 342 11.17 9.79 -4.91
C TYR A 342 11.11 10.45 -6.28
N THR A 343 11.76 9.88 -7.30
CA THR A 343 11.73 10.38 -8.67
C THR A 343 10.38 10.13 -9.34
N ALA A 344 9.86 8.90 -9.25
CA ALA A 344 8.57 8.49 -9.84
C ALA A 344 7.43 9.40 -9.35
N SER A 345 7.29 9.59 -8.04
CA SER A 345 6.25 10.45 -7.45
C SER A 345 6.33 11.92 -7.88
N ALA A 346 7.52 12.44 -8.20
CA ALA A 346 7.68 13.80 -8.73
C ALA A 346 7.24 13.88 -10.20
N GLN A 347 7.67 12.92 -11.02
CA GLN A 347 7.28 12.81 -12.43
C GLN A 347 5.77 12.60 -12.59
N GLY A 348 5.20 11.65 -11.86
CA GLY A 348 3.76 11.36 -11.86
C GLY A 348 2.92 12.56 -11.44
N ARG A 349 3.29 13.25 -10.36
CA ARG A 349 2.59 14.47 -9.93
C ARG A 349 2.63 15.56 -11.01
N SER A 350 3.76 15.73 -11.69
CA SER A 350 3.89 16.71 -12.78
C SER A 350 3.03 16.33 -13.99
N LEU A 351 3.10 15.07 -14.42
CA LEU A 351 2.30 14.51 -15.52
C LEU A 351 0.79 14.65 -15.26
N TYR A 352 0.32 14.33 -14.05
CA TYR A 352 -1.10 14.45 -13.73
C TYR A 352 -1.55 15.91 -13.52
N LYS A 353 -0.67 16.80 -13.02
CA LYS A 353 -0.95 18.24 -13.02
C LYS A 353 -1.15 18.77 -14.44
N SER A 354 -0.32 18.36 -15.41
CA SER A 354 -0.44 18.80 -16.82
C SER A 354 -1.70 18.29 -17.52
N LYS A 355 -2.40 17.30 -16.95
CA LYS A 355 -3.71 16.82 -17.39
C LYS A 355 -4.90 17.42 -16.64
N GLY A 356 -4.68 18.47 -15.83
CA GLY A 356 -5.76 19.22 -15.18
C GLY A 356 -6.31 18.61 -13.89
N PHE A 357 -5.62 17.63 -13.30
CA PHE A 357 -5.96 17.10 -11.98
C PHE A 357 -5.49 18.04 -10.86
N ARG A 358 -6.26 18.14 -9.78
CA ARG A 358 -5.78 18.75 -8.53
C ARG A 358 -4.72 17.82 -7.92
N THR A 359 -3.49 18.32 -7.75
CA THR A 359 -2.39 17.50 -7.23
C THR A 359 -1.51 18.18 -6.18
N SER A 360 -1.01 17.38 -5.24
CA SER A 360 0.11 17.76 -4.36
C SER A 360 1.11 16.61 -4.24
N ARG A 361 2.33 16.91 -3.78
CA ARG A 361 3.33 15.93 -3.35
C ARG A 361 3.85 16.31 -1.97
N THR A 362 3.90 15.35 -1.05
CA THR A 362 4.38 15.52 0.32
C THR A 362 5.64 14.68 0.50
N VAL A 363 6.74 15.29 0.97
CA VAL A 363 7.97 14.56 1.30
C VAL A 363 7.98 14.26 2.80
N LEU A 364 8.09 12.99 3.16
CA LEU A 364 8.10 12.47 4.52
C LEU A 364 9.55 12.30 4.98
N ARG A 365 10.00 13.14 5.93
CA ARG A 365 11.40 13.19 6.32
C ARG A 365 11.89 11.86 6.91
N GLY A 366 13.04 11.40 6.43
CA GLY A 366 13.76 10.25 6.96
C GLY A 366 13.15 8.89 6.65
N GLN A 367 11.99 8.82 5.99
CA GLN A 367 11.38 7.57 5.55
C GLN A 367 12.08 7.05 4.28
N ASP A 368 12.28 5.75 4.24
CA ASP A 368 12.71 4.92 3.10
C ASP A 368 11.51 4.12 2.55
N HIS A 369 11.75 3.19 1.60
CA HIS A 369 10.68 2.41 0.99
C HIS A 369 9.87 1.56 1.98
N HIS A 370 10.47 1.14 3.10
CA HIS A 370 9.92 0.11 3.98
C HIS A 370 9.44 0.61 5.36
N SER A 371 9.69 1.89 5.70
CA SER A 371 9.45 2.46 7.03
C SER A 371 8.10 3.18 7.21
N TYR A 372 7.32 3.36 6.14
CA TYR A 372 6.11 4.18 6.17
C TYR A 372 5.03 3.73 7.17
N ASN A 373 4.52 4.70 7.95
CA ASN A 373 3.26 4.52 8.68
C ASN A 373 2.06 4.78 7.75
N LEU A 374 1.51 3.70 7.18
CA LEU A 374 0.37 3.76 6.25
C LEU A 374 -0.86 4.46 6.82
N ALA A 375 -1.17 4.30 8.11
CA ALA A 375 -2.33 4.92 8.74
C ALA A 375 -2.15 6.46 8.84
N SER A 376 -0.95 6.93 9.16
CA SER A 376 -0.63 8.36 9.16
C SER A 376 -0.65 8.96 7.75
N VAL A 377 -0.18 8.22 6.74
CA VAL A 377 -0.29 8.66 5.33
C VAL A 377 -1.75 8.71 4.88
N LEU A 378 -2.56 7.71 5.22
CA LEU A 378 -3.98 7.70 4.94
C LEU A 378 -4.68 8.90 5.58
N GLU A 379 -4.41 9.20 6.85
CA GLU A 379 -5.01 10.35 7.54
C GLU A 379 -4.61 11.69 6.89
N ALA A 380 -3.34 11.84 6.50
CA ALA A 380 -2.85 13.02 5.81
C ALA A 380 -3.40 13.16 4.38
N GLY A 381 -3.68 12.03 3.71
CA GLY A 381 -4.25 11.99 2.35
C GLY A 381 -5.76 12.24 2.32
N LEU A 382 -6.52 11.68 3.28
CA LEU A 382 -7.96 11.93 3.41
C LEU A 382 -8.29 13.40 3.68
N LYS A 383 -7.39 14.14 4.34
CA LYS A 383 -7.50 15.61 4.53
C LYS A 383 -7.28 16.42 3.25
N LYS A 384 -6.84 15.79 2.14
CA LYS A 384 -6.52 16.46 0.87
C LYS A 384 -7.53 16.16 -0.24
N VAL A 385 -8.01 14.91 -0.32
CA VAL A 385 -9.07 14.50 -1.25
C VAL A 385 -10.40 15.12 -0.80
N LYS A 386 -11.05 15.87 -1.69
CA LYS A 386 -12.35 16.52 -1.43
C LYS A 386 -13.56 15.72 -1.95
#